data_AF-A0A1F8AE21-F1
#
_entry.id   AF-A0A1F8AE21-F1
#
_cell.length_a   1.000
_cell.length_b   1.000
_cell.length_c   1.000
_cell.angle_alpha   90.00
_cell.angle_beta   90.00
_cell.angle_gamma   90.00
#
_symmetry.space_group_name_H-M   'P 1'
#
loop_
_entity.id
_entity.type
_entity.pdbx_description
1 polymer ?
#
loop_
_entity_poly.entity_id
_entity_poly.type
_entity_poly.pdbx_seq_one_letter_code
_entity_poly.pdbx_strand_id
1 'polypeptide(L)'
;MASDTRRCYFPDGSDAPGNVPCKSDTNTHCCGQSDICLDNGLCLNVGHQPYVLSRGACTNENWNGCSPICTKATPSIGASITNVGFSSGKATYCCGSPRTNGSTVVCLASESDNNSNVPFSIQDGNPILSAGMLQNITTLDAPDSSSSDHNSNSNSSTATPATCPSSHDTAIGAGVGVPLGAIAILLLIWALLERRRANRALQHMQPVAFEGGHSAFGHAPAAPYMNITDMTGPPPVELEHRQPVSELMGKDARR
;
A
#
# COMPACT_ATOMS: atom_id res chain seq x y z
N MET A 1 -26.00 14.27 0.99
CA MET A 1 -24.80 14.19 1.83
C MET A 1 -24.38 15.62 2.12
N ALA A 2 -24.54 16.10 3.35
CA ALA A 2 -24.11 17.47 3.68
C ALA A 2 -22.58 17.47 3.80
N SER A 3 -21.92 18.41 3.12
CA SER A 3 -20.49 18.65 3.32
C SER A 3 -20.30 19.12 4.75
N ASP A 4 -19.54 18.39 5.54
CA ASP A 4 -19.16 18.84 6.88
C ASP A 4 -18.26 20.06 6.75
N THR A 5 -18.64 21.18 7.37
CA THR A 5 -17.91 22.46 7.29
C THR A 5 -17.01 22.70 8.50
N ARG A 6 -16.95 21.75 9.44
CA ARG A 6 -16.10 21.89 10.63
C ARG A 6 -14.64 21.84 10.24
N ARG A 7 -13.85 22.71 10.88
CA ARG A 7 -12.40 22.74 10.73
C ARG A 7 -11.76 21.71 11.64
N CYS A 8 -10.55 21.31 11.27
CA CYS A 8 -9.72 20.40 12.04
C CYS A 8 -8.38 21.08 12.33
N TYR A 9 -7.80 20.74 13.47
CA TYR A 9 -6.60 21.36 14.02
C TYR A 9 -5.62 20.29 14.48
N PHE A 10 -4.32 20.50 14.23
CA PHE A 10 -3.25 19.66 14.76
C PHE A 10 -2.95 20.00 16.24
N PRO A 11 -2.18 19.17 16.98
CA PRO A 11 -1.91 19.39 18.40
C PRO A 11 -1.34 20.77 18.78
N ASP A 12 -0.62 21.41 17.85
CA ASP A 12 -0.08 22.76 18.06
C ASP A 12 -1.08 23.89 17.78
N GLY A 13 -2.31 23.57 17.37
CA GLY A 13 -3.37 24.52 17.01
C GLY A 13 -3.37 24.92 15.53
N SER A 14 -2.41 24.47 14.73
CA SER A 14 -2.40 24.77 13.30
C SER A 14 -3.57 24.11 12.56
N ASP A 15 -4.10 24.79 11.54
CA ASP A 15 -5.15 24.24 10.68
C ASP A 15 -4.66 22.95 10.00
N ALA A 16 -5.54 21.94 9.93
CA ALA A 16 -5.30 20.66 9.28
C ALA A 16 -6.06 20.57 7.95
N PRO A 17 -5.55 21.17 6.85
CA PRO A 17 -6.24 21.17 5.57
C PRO A 17 -6.40 19.75 5.03
N GLY A 18 -7.54 19.49 4.37
CA GLY A 18 -7.85 18.17 3.80
C GLY A 18 -8.19 17.08 4.83
N ASN A 19 -8.19 17.41 6.13
CA ASN A 19 -8.73 16.54 7.17
C ASN A 19 -10.23 16.79 7.33
N VAL A 20 -10.98 15.72 7.60
CA VAL A 20 -12.42 15.78 7.85
C VAL A 20 -12.82 15.09 9.14
N PRO A 21 -13.89 15.56 9.81
CA PRO A 21 -14.39 14.95 11.03
C PRO A 21 -14.81 13.50 10.82
N CYS A 22 -14.45 12.63 11.75
CA CYS A 22 -14.74 11.21 11.66
C CYS A 22 -16.09 10.80 12.28
N LYS A 23 -16.72 11.68 13.06
CA LYS A 23 -18.03 11.45 13.70
C LYS A 23 -18.87 12.72 13.64
N SER A 24 -20.18 12.61 13.84
CA SER A 24 -21.09 13.76 13.93
C SER A 24 -20.97 14.56 15.23
N ASP A 25 -20.30 14.01 16.26
CA ASP A 25 -20.09 14.67 17.55
C ASP A 25 -19.32 15.98 17.40
N THR A 26 -19.68 17.02 18.16
CA THR A 26 -19.04 18.35 18.11
C THR A 26 -17.51 18.26 18.17
N ASN A 27 -17.01 17.48 19.13
CA ASN A 27 -15.59 17.22 19.32
C ASN A 27 -15.30 15.79 18.87
N THR A 28 -14.53 15.64 17.80
CA THR A 28 -14.11 14.34 17.27
C THR A 28 -12.75 14.46 16.62
N HIS A 29 -12.05 13.34 16.50
CA HIS A 29 -10.87 13.25 15.68
C HIS A 29 -11.21 13.47 14.20
N CYS A 30 -10.23 13.97 13.46
CA CYS A 30 -10.28 14.11 12.03
C CYS A 30 -9.16 13.29 11.38
N CYS A 31 -9.46 12.75 10.21
CA CYS A 31 -8.50 12.04 9.36
C CYS A 31 -8.43 12.69 7.99
N GLY A 32 -7.37 12.40 7.23
CA GLY A 32 -7.33 12.80 5.83
C GLY A 32 -8.56 12.29 5.09
N GLN A 33 -9.08 13.08 4.15
CA GLN A 33 -10.28 12.72 3.36
C GLN A 33 -10.14 11.35 2.68
N SER A 34 -8.92 10.95 2.34
CA SER A 34 -8.59 9.69 1.68
C SER A 34 -8.25 8.55 2.64
N ASP A 35 -8.43 8.73 3.95
CA ASP A 35 -8.06 7.76 4.98
C ASP A 35 -9.29 7.18 5.66
N ILE A 36 -9.08 6.06 6.34
CA ILE A 36 -10.15 5.39 7.09
C ILE A 36 -10.12 5.90 8.53
N CYS A 37 -11.23 6.48 8.96
CA CYS A 37 -11.47 6.82 10.36
C CYS A 37 -11.66 5.55 11.19
N LEU A 38 -11.07 5.49 12.39
CA LEU A 38 -11.25 4.38 13.33
C LEU A 38 -11.95 4.86 14.61
N ASP A 39 -12.80 4.03 15.18
CA ASP A 39 -13.59 4.36 16.38
C ASP A 39 -12.74 4.57 17.64
N ASN A 40 -11.53 4.02 17.68
CA ASN A 40 -10.50 4.26 18.70
C ASN A 40 -9.84 5.66 18.59
N GLY A 41 -10.30 6.51 17.66
CA GLY A 41 -9.85 7.89 17.52
C GLY A 41 -8.59 8.07 16.69
N LEU A 42 -8.17 7.03 15.96
CA LEU A 42 -7.01 7.05 15.07
C LEU A 42 -7.46 6.98 13.60
N CYS A 43 -6.50 7.21 12.71
CA CYS A 43 -6.67 7.07 11.28
C CYS A 43 -5.87 5.88 10.77
N LEU A 44 -6.38 5.20 9.76
CA LEU A 44 -5.59 4.28 8.96
C LEU A 44 -5.33 4.92 7.59
N ASN A 45 -4.08 5.28 7.37
CA ASN A 45 -3.65 5.91 6.13
C ASN A 45 -3.68 4.90 5.00
N VAL A 46 -4.45 5.22 3.97
CA VAL A 46 -4.57 4.37 2.76
C VAL A 46 -4.47 5.19 1.48
N GLY A 47 -4.75 6.50 1.54
CA GLY A 47 -4.64 7.38 0.39
C GLY A 47 -3.24 7.96 0.16
N HIS A 48 -2.35 7.87 1.15
CA HIS A 48 -1.00 8.44 1.06
C HIS A 48 -0.01 7.70 1.96
N GLN A 49 1.29 7.83 1.65
CA GLN A 49 2.35 7.29 2.49
C GLN A 49 2.55 8.16 3.74
N PRO A 50 2.87 7.56 4.90
CA PRO A 50 3.01 6.12 5.13
C PRO A 50 1.65 5.43 5.31
N TYR A 51 1.46 4.25 4.71
CA TYR A 51 0.22 3.44 4.80
C TYR A 51 0.10 2.71 6.14
N VAL A 52 0.03 3.49 7.23
CA VAL A 52 0.08 3.02 8.62
C VAL A 52 -1.04 3.64 9.45
N LEU A 53 -1.17 3.21 10.69
CA LEU A 53 -1.96 3.94 11.68
C LEU A 53 -1.36 5.33 11.89
N SER A 54 -2.20 6.33 12.09
CA SER A 54 -1.76 7.68 12.37
C SER A 54 -2.66 8.37 13.37
N ARG A 55 -2.09 9.31 14.11
CA ARG A 55 -2.84 10.36 14.75
C ARG A 55 -3.06 11.46 13.71
N GLY A 56 -4.32 11.68 13.36
CA GLY A 56 -4.75 12.77 12.50
C GLY A 56 -4.83 14.11 13.26
N ALA A 57 -5.94 14.80 13.08
CA ALA A 57 -6.26 16.10 13.65
C ALA A 57 -7.50 16.03 14.57
N CYS A 58 -7.95 17.18 15.07
CA CYS A 58 -9.08 17.29 15.99
C CYS A 58 -10.03 18.42 15.57
N THR A 59 -11.35 18.25 15.67
CA THR A 59 -12.29 19.37 15.44
C THR A 59 -12.20 20.45 16.51
N ASN A 60 -11.65 20.12 17.68
CA ASN A 60 -11.44 21.04 18.78
C ASN A 60 -9.97 21.48 18.84
N GLU A 61 -9.71 22.78 18.68
CA GLU A 61 -8.36 23.36 18.75
C GLU A 61 -7.66 23.11 20.10
N ASN A 62 -8.43 22.98 21.19
CA ASN A 62 -7.90 22.65 22.52
C ASN A 62 -7.68 21.14 22.71
N TRP A 63 -7.86 20.33 21.67
CA TRP A 63 -7.66 18.87 21.67
C TRP A 63 -8.53 18.07 22.66
N ASN A 64 -9.62 18.69 23.14
CA ASN A 64 -10.59 18.00 23.98
C ASN A 64 -11.51 17.11 23.14
N GLY A 65 -11.68 15.84 23.54
CA GLY A 65 -12.49 14.85 22.84
C GLY A 65 -11.79 14.12 21.69
N CYS A 66 -10.47 14.26 21.58
CA CYS A 66 -9.63 13.61 20.57
C CYS A 66 -8.62 12.66 21.22
N SER A 67 -8.07 11.74 20.42
CA SER A 67 -7.13 10.74 20.93
C SER A 67 -5.88 11.42 21.52
N PRO A 68 -5.47 11.10 22.75
CA PRO A 68 -4.25 11.66 23.36
C PRO A 68 -2.98 11.00 22.82
N ILE A 69 -3.11 10.07 21.87
CA ILE A 69 -2.02 9.26 21.37
C ILE A 69 -1.16 10.07 20.39
N CYS A 70 0.14 10.04 20.64
CA CYS A 70 1.21 10.62 19.85
C CYS A 70 1.13 12.13 19.66
N THR A 71 0.45 12.90 20.52
CA THR A 71 0.29 14.37 20.40
C THR A 71 1.61 15.14 20.30
N LYS A 72 2.70 14.61 20.87
CA LYS A 72 4.04 15.26 20.79
C LYS A 72 4.79 15.01 19.50
N ALA A 73 4.51 13.92 18.79
CA ALA A 73 5.15 13.64 17.51
C ALA A 73 4.60 14.58 16.45
N THR A 74 5.47 15.31 15.72
CA THR A 74 5.06 16.15 14.57
C THR A 74 3.72 16.90 14.80
N PRO A 75 3.65 17.78 15.82
CA PRO A 75 2.39 18.36 16.29
C PRO A 75 1.73 19.34 15.32
N SER A 76 2.33 19.59 14.15
CA SER A 76 1.87 20.53 13.13
C SER A 76 1.30 19.89 11.85
N ILE A 77 1.39 18.56 11.68
CA ILE A 77 1.04 17.90 10.39
C ILE A 77 0.37 16.52 10.49
N GLY A 78 0.23 15.94 11.69
CA GLY A 78 -0.17 14.52 11.85
C GLY A 78 1.03 13.63 12.19
N ALA A 79 0.81 12.48 12.83
CA ALA A 79 1.89 11.61 13.29
C ALA A 79 1.63 10.16 12.92
N SER A 80 2.62 9.51 12.30
CA SER A 80 2.60 8.08 12.08
C SER A 80 2.69 7.33 13.41
N ILE A 81 2.03 6.17 13.46
CA ILE A 81 2.08 5.24 14.57
C ILE A 81 2.61 3.93 13.99
N THR A 82 3.89 3.68 14.25
CA THR A 82 4.64 2.60 13.60
C THR A 82 4.62 1.38 14.50
N ASN A 83 4.19 0.23 13.96
CA ASN A 83 4.35 -1.05 14.65
C ASN A 83 5.84 -1.39 14.77
N VAL A 84 6.28 -1.76 15.97
CA VAL A 84 7.69 -2.10 16.25
C VAL A 84 7.85 -3.51 16.81
N GLY A 85 6.74 -4.21 17.04
CA GLY A 85 6.76 -5.55 17.59
C GLY A 85 5.37 -6.18 17.63
N PHE A 86 5.38 -7.50 17.62
CA PHE A 86 4.21 -8.32 17.85
C PHE A 86 4.62 -9.55 18.66
N SER A 87 4.08 -9.67 19.87
CA SER A 87 4.37 -10.80 20.76
C SER A 87 3.13 -11.20 21.53
N SER A 88 2.89 -12.50 21.67
CA SER A 88 1.77 -13.06 22.44
C SER A 88 0.41 -12.46 22.04
N GLY A 89 0.21 -12.22 20.73
CA GLY A 89 -1.03 -11.64 20.20
C GLY A 89 -1.18 -10.14 20.41
N LYS A 90 -0.17 -9.45 20.96
CA LYS A 90 -0.19 -8.00 21.21
C LYS A 90 0.82 -7.28 20.35
N ALA A 91 0.34 -6.29 19.62
CA ALA A 91 1.16 -5.34 18.89
C ALA A 91 1.69 -4.24 19.82
N THR A 92 2.92 -3.81 19.58
CA THR A 92 3.50 -2.61 20.20
C THR A 92 3.88 -1.59 19.14
N TYR A 93 3.79 -0.32 19.52
CA TYR A 93 3.89 0.81 18.61
C TYR A 93 4.80 1.90 19.17
N CYS A 94 5.35 2.69 18.26
CA CYS A 94 5.99 3.96 18.55
C CYS A 94 5.30 5.08 17.78
N CYS A 95 5.26 6.27 18.38
CA CYS A 95 4.96 7.49 17.65
C CYS A 95 6.10 7.81 16.68
N GLY A 96 5.76 8.35 15.52
CA GLY A 96 6.72 8.75 14.51
C GLY A 96 7.56 7.58 13.98
N SER A 97 8.86 7.84 13.83
CA SER A 97 9.81 6.87 13.30
C SER A 97 10.59 6.21 14.44
N PRO A 98 10.54 4.88 14.58
CA PRO A 98 11.30 4.19 15.61
C PRO A 98 12.80 4.35 15.37
N ARG A 99 13.57 4.24 16.45
CA ARG A 99 15.03 4.30 16.46
C ARG A 99 15.60 2.96 16.93
N THR A 100 16.89 2.77 16.70
CA THR A 100 17.62 1.62 17.22
C THR A 100 18.57 2.07 18.32
N ASN A 101 18.56 1.37 19.44
CA ASN A 101 19.59 1.47 20.47
C ASN A 101 20.33 0.13 20.51
N GLY A 102 21.48 0.08 19.82
CA GLY A 102 22.18 -1.17 19.54
C GLY A 102 21.32 -2.10 18.69
N SER A 103 21.02 -3.30 19.22
CA SER A 103 20.19 -4.31 18.55
C SER A 103 18.69 -4.17 18.83
N THR A 104 18.27 -3.20 19.65
CA THR A 104 16.88 -3.08 20.11
C THR A 104 16.17 -1.91 19.43
N VAL A 105 14.95 -2.14 18.96
CA VAL A 105 14.06 -1.07 18.46
C VAL A 105 13.44 -0.33 19.65
N VAL A 106 13.57 1.00 19.65
CA VAL A 106 13.11 1.90 20.71
C VAL A 106 12.31 3.06 20.11
N CYS A 107 11.42 3.65 20.89
CA CYS A 107 10.72 4.87 20.49
C CYS A 107 11.59 6.11 20.74
N LEU A 108 11.35 7.19 19.99
CA LEU A 108 11.97 8.47 20.29
C LEU A 108 11.21 9.14 21.45
N ALA A 109 11.88 9.33 22.58
CA ALA A 109 11.25 9.84 23.81
C ALA A 109 10.56 11.21 23.60
N SER A 110 11.16 12.11 22.84
CA SER A 110 10.58 13.43 22.55
C SER A 110 9.28 13.37 21.73
N GLU A 111 9.04 12.28 21.01
CA GLU A 111 7.83 12.07 20.21
C GLU A 111 6.75 11.30 20.98
N SER A 112 7.11 10.64 22.08
CA SER A 112 6.16 9.91 22.93
C SER A 112 5.48 10.83 23.95
N ASP A 113 4.17 10.69 24.14
CA ASP A 113 3.40 11.53 25.07
C ASP A 113 3.92 11.45 26.51
N ASN A 114 4.38 10.28 26.93
CA ASN A 114 4.93 10.03 28.26
C ASN A 114 6.44 10.30 28.37
N ASN A 115 7.08 10.87 27.34
CA ASN A 115 8.52 11.09 27.28
C ASN A 115 9.37 9.81 27.52
N SER A 116 8.86 8.67 27.06
CA SER A 116 9.50 7.36 27.21
C SER A 116 9.98 6.81 25.86
N ASN A 117 11.04 6.01 25.90
CA ASN A 117 11.55 5.24 24.76
C ASN A 117 10.90 3.85 24.63
N VAL A 118 9.93 3.53 25.50
CA VAL A 118 9.28 2.22 25.58
C VAL A 118 8.07 2.18 24.63
N PRO A 119 7.99 1.16 23.73
CA PRO A 119 6.81 0.92 22.91
C PRO A 119 5.53 0.70 23.72
N PHE A 120 4.39 1.13 23.18
CA PHE A 120 3.09 1.05 23.85
C PHE A 120 2.08 0.25 23.03
N SER A 121 0.99 -0.18 23.67
CA SER A 121 -0.13 -0.85 23.00
C SER A 121 -1.28 0.13 22.75
N ILE A 122 -2.03 -0.15 21.69
CA ILE A 122 -3.20 0.62 21.27
C ILE A 122 -4.40 -0.31 21.28
N GLN A 123 -5.57 0.22 21.66
CA GLN A 123 -6.82 -0.53 21.59
C GLN A 123 -7.19 -0.81 20.14
N ASP A 124 -7.86 -1.94 19.89
CA ASP A 124 -8.40 -2.25 18.57
C ASP A 124 -9.34 -1.14 18.11
N GLY A 125 -9.40 -0.94 16.79
CA GLY A 125 -10.25 0.07 16.17
C GLY A 125 -11.02 -0.53 15.01
N ASN A 126 -12.30 -0.18 14.90
CA ASN A 126 -13.18 -0.53 13.81
C ASN A 126 -13.34 0.66 12.85
N PRO A 127 -13.47 0.41 11.53
CA PRO A 127 -13.68 1.47 10.56
C PRO A 127 -15.01 2.18 10.81
N ILE A 128 -14.98 3.51 10.79
CA ILE A 128 -16.19 4.34 10.84
C ILE A 128 -16.70 4.57 9.42
N LEU A 129 -17.98 4.26 9.22
CA LEU A 129 -18.67 4.45 7.95
C LEU A 129 -19.16 5.90 7.80
N SER A 130 -19.45 6.30 6.56
CA SER A 130 -19.96 7.65 6.24
C SER A 130 -19.02 8.80 6.64
N ALA A 131 -17.72 8.52 6.79
CA ALA A 131 -16.67 9.49 7.06
C ALA A 131 -15.37 9.16 6.29
N GLY A 132 -14.53 10.18 6.05
CA GLY A 132 -13.26 10.03 5.34
C GLY A 132 -13.42 9.27 4.01
N MET A 133 -12.57 8.26 3.78
CA MET A 133 -12.65 7.44 2.56
C MET A 133 -13.98 6.69 2.42
N LEU A 134 -14.67 6.42 3.52
CA LEU A 134 -15.93 5.65 3.56
C LEU A 134 -17.18 6.55 3.58
N GLN A 135 -17.06 7.82 3.21
CA GLN A 135 -18.15 8.83 3.19
C GLN A 135 -19.47 8.39 2.52
N ASN A 136 -19.41 7.53 1.49
CA ASN A 136 -20.59 7.06 0.75
C ASN A 136 -21.01 5.64 1.11
N ILE A 137 -20.37 5.03 2.11
CA ILE A 137 -20.65 3.69 2.59
C ILE A 137 -21.42 3.81 3.90
N THR A 138 -22.54 3.10 4.01
CA THR A 138 -23.42 3.09 5.19
C THR A 138 -23.52 1.71 5.85
N THR A 139 -23.21 0.65 5.11
CA THR A 139 -23.16 -0.74 5.62
C THR A 139 -21.95 -1.47 5.02
N LEU A 140 -21.47 -2.49 5.73
CA LEU A 140 -20.39 -3.38 5.27
C LEU A 140 -20.92 -4.74 4.78
N ASP A 141 -22.25 -4.88 4.69
CA ASP A 141 -22.88 -6.10 4.23
C ASP A 141 -22.61 -6.32 2.74
N ALA A 142 -22.33 -7.57 2.37
CA ALA A 142 -22.32 -7.95 0.96
C ALA A 142 -23.72 -7.70 0.38
N PRO A 143 -23.84 -7.14 -0.84
CA PRO A 143 -25.14 -7.07 -1.50
C PRO A 143 -25.65 -8.49 -1.67
N ASP A 144 -26.72 -8.82 -0.95
CA ASP A 144 -27.36 -10.12 -1.00
C ASP A 144 -28.02 -10.27 -2.37
N SER A 145 -27.32 -10.85 -3.34
CA SER A 145 -27.89 -11.24 -4.63
C SER A 145 -28.73 -12.50 -4.44
N SER A 146 -29.76 -12.44 -3.60
CA SER A 146 -30.80 -13.45 -3.54
C SER A 146 -31.81 -13.18 -4.67
N SER A 147 -31.47 -13.63 -5.87
CA SER A 147 -32.43 -13.84 -6.95
C SER A 147 -33.42 -14.93 -6.53
N SER A 148 -34.47 -14.54 -5.81
CA SER A 148 -35.63 -15.41 -5.59
C SER A 148 -36.61 -15.22 -6.74
N ASP A 149 -36.31 -15.87 -7.86
CA ASP A 149 -37.34 -16.23 -8.84
C ASP A 149 -38.17 -17.37 -8.25
N HIS A 150 -39.44 -17.11 -7.91
CA HIS A 150 -40.55 -18.04 -8.18
C HIS A 150 -41.94 -17.40 -7.97
N ASN A 151 -42.53 -17.05 -9.11
CA ASN A 151 -43.87 -17.42 -9.60
C ASN A 151 -45.15 -17.21 -8.76
N SER A 152 -45.94 -16.23 -9.21
CA SER A 152 -47.39 -16.25 -9.46
C SER A 152 -48.37 -16.48 -8.29
N ASN A 153 -49.09 -15.41 -7.94
CA ASN A 153 -50.55 -15.49 -7.95
C ASN A 153 -51.17 -14.20 -8.51
N SER A 154 -51.97 -14.39 -9.55
CA SER A 154 -52.62 -13.38 -10.39
C SER A 154 -53.75 -12.65 -9.69
N ASN A 155 -53.83 -11.33 -9.85
CA ASN A 155 -55.12 -10.64 -9.97
C ASN A 155 -54.99 -9.36 -10.82
N SER A 156 -55.45 -9.49 -12.06
CA SER A 156 -55.95 -8.48 -13.01
C SER A 156 -56.04 -7.02 -12.53
N SER A 157 -55.40 -6.10 -13.27
CA SER A 157 -56.08 -4.96 -13.95
C SER A 157 -55.11 -4.17 -14.86
N THR A 158 -55.38 -4.24 -16.17
CA THR A 158 -55.38 -3.14 -17.17
C THR A 158 -54.08 -2.40 -17.54
N ALA A 159 -53.43 -2.91 -18.60
CA ALA A 159 -52.78 -2.26 -19.76
C ALA A 159 -52.23 -0.82 -19.68
N THR A 160 -50.91 -0.66 -19.87
CA THR A 160 -50.29 -0.17 -21.14
C THR A 160 -48.76 -0.37 -21.10
N PRO A 161 -48.08 -0.70 -22.22
CA PRO A 161 -46.70 -1.17 -22.22
C PRO A 161 -45.70 -0.04 -22.47
N ALA A 162 -44.78 0.20 -21.54
CA ALA A 162 -43.51 0.87 -21.84
C ALA A 162 -42.45 -0.22 -22.05
N THR A 163 -42.08 -0.41 -23.32
CA THR A 163 -41.02 -1.31 -23.76
C THR A 163 -39.70 -0.92 -23.11
N CYS A 164 -39.21 -1.72 -22.17
CA CYS A 164 -37.80 -1.73 -21.79
C CYS A 164 -37.04 -2.56 -22.84
N PRO A 165 -36.15 -1.99 -23.66
CA PRO A 165 -35.35 -2.79 -24.58
C PRO A 165 -34.28 -3.57 -23.81
N SER A 166 -34.26 -4.86 -24.14
CA SER A 166 -33.39 -5.92 -23.66
C SER A 166 -31.91 -5.71 -24.02
N SER A 167 -31.06 -6.22 -23.13
CA SER A 167 -29.74 -6.84 -23.34
C SER A 167 -29.09 -6.67 -24.73
N HIS A 168 -27.93 -6.01 -24.76
CA HIS A 168 -26.95 -6.11 -25.85
C HIS A 168 -25.55 -6.41 -25.29
N ASP A 169 -25.42 -7.50 -24.53
CA ASP A 169 -24.11 -8.14 -24.45
C ASP A 169 -23.83 -8.84 -25.78
N THR A 170 -22.58 -8.72 -26.25
CA THR A 170 -22.03 -9.24 -27.52
C THR A 170 -21.99 -8.26 -28.71
N ALA A 171 -21.37 -7.09 -28.54
CA ALA A 171 -20.90 -6.30 -29.70
C ALA A 171 -19.67 -5.40 -29.41
N ILE A 172 -18.89 -5.66 -28.36
CA ILE A 172 -17.71 -4.85 -27.97
C ILE A 172 -16.46 -5.76 -27.90
N GLY A 173 -16.25 -6.59 -28.92
CA GLY A 173 -15.11 -7.53 -28.97
C GLY A 173 -14.14 -7.31 -30.12
N ALA A 174 -14.55 -6.59 -31.17
CA ALA A 174 -13.77 -6.49 -32.41
C ALA A 174 -13.06 -5.13 -32.62
N GLY A 175 -13.27 -4.15 -31.73
CA GLY A 175 -12.82 -2.76 -31.95
C GLY A 175 -11.45 -2.38 -31.39
N VAL A 176 -10.90 -3.12 -30.41
CA VAL A 176 -9.68 -2.72 -29.67
C VAL A 176 -8.46 -3.62 -29.90
N GLY A 177 -8.63 -4.76 -30.56
CA GLY A 177 -7.54 -5.73 -30.75
C GLY A 177 -6.50 -5.34 -31.81
N VAL A 178 -6.94 -4.67 -32.89
CA VAL A 178 -6.07 -4.28 -34.00
C VAL A 178 -5.01 -3.23 -33.59
N PRO A 179 -5.33 -2.14 -32.87
CA PRO A 179 -4.31 -1.15 -32.50
C PRO A 179 -3.28 -1.69 -31.49
N LEU A 180 -3.71 -2.51 -30.52
CA LEU A 180 -2.79 -3.10 -29.54
C LEU A 180 -1.88 -4.17 -30.16
N GLY A 181 -2.39 -4.98 -31.10
CA GLY A 181 -1.60 -5.97 -31.81
C GLY A 181 -0.48 -5.34 -32.65
N ALA A 182 -0.76 -4.24 -33.36
CA ALA A 182 0.25 -3.55 -34.16
C ALA A 182 1.39 -2.97 -33.31
N ILE A 183 1.06 -2.37 -32.15
CA ILE A 183 2.05 -1.83 -31.22
C ILE A 183 2.91 -2.96 -30.63
N ALA A 184 2.28 -4.06 -30.21
CA ALA A 184 3.01 -5.23 -29.68
C ALA A 184 3.99 -5.82 -30.70
N ILE A 185 3.58 -5.93 -31.97
CA ILE A 185 4.46 -6.44 -33.05
C ILE A 185 5.63 -5.48 -33.31
N LEU A 186 5.39 -4.16 -33.32
CA LEU A 186 6.45 -3.17 -33.51
C LEU A 186 7.49 -3.23 -32.39
N LEU A 187 7.05 -3.36 -31.13
CA LEU A 187 7.96 -3.48 -29.98
C LEU A 187 8.78 -4.77 -30.03
N LEU A 188 8.18 -5.89 -30.44
CA LEU A 188 8.88 -7.16 -30.60
C LEU A 188 9.94 -7.10 -31.72
N ILE A 189 9.61 -6.51 -32.87
CA ILE A 189 10.57 -6.32 -33.96
C ILE A 189 11.73 -5.44 -33.51
N TRP A 190 11.44 -4.32 -32.84
CA TRP A 190 12.47 -3.41 -32.34
C TRP A 190 13.38 -4.09 -31.31
N ALA A 191 12.83 -4.82 -30.33
CA ALA A 191 13.60 -5.55 -29.33
C ALA A 191 14.52 -6.62 -29.93
N LEU A 192 14.08 -7.31 -30.99
CA LEU A 192 14.89 -8.31 -31.69
C LEU A 192 16.03 -7.67 -32.50
N LEU A 193 15.80 -6.50 -33.11
CA LEU A 193 16.84 -5.76 -33.81
C LEU A 193 17.89 -5.19 -32.84
N GLU A 194 17.46 -4.68 -31.69
CA GLU A 194 18.36 -4.16 -30.66
C GLU A 194 19.24 -5.27 -30.09
N ARG A 195 18.67 -6.43 -29.75
CA ARG A 195 19.44 -7.61 -29.32
C ARG A 195 20.42 -8.09 -30.38
N ARG A 196 20.06 -8.06 -31.66
CA ARG A 196 20.97 -8.42 -32.76
C ARG A 196 22.10 -7.41 -32.92
N ARG A 197 21.86 -6.12 -32.70
CA ARG A 197 22.89 -5.07 -32.73
C ARG A 197 23.84 -5.18 -31.55
N ALA A 198 23.32 -5.40 -30.34
CA ALA A 198 24.11 -5.62 -29.13
C ALA A 198 25.02 -6.87 -29.27
N ASN A 199 24.49 -7.97 -29.81
CA ASN A 199 25.29 -9.17 -30.02
C ASN A 199 26.38 -9.00 -31.10
N ARG A 200 26.18 -8.12 -32.09
CA ARG A 200 27.21 -7.78 -33.08
C ARG A 200 28.31 -6.90 -32.49
N ALA A 201 28.02 -6.07 -31.49
CA ALA A 201 29.04 -5.28 -30.79
C ALA A 201 29.97 -6.15 -29.91
N LEU A 202 29.47 -7.26 -29.36
CA LEU A 202 30.28 -8.21 -28.58
C LEU A 202 31.18 -9.11 -29.44
N GLN A 203 30.94 -9.21 -30.75
CA GLN A 203 31.80 -9.99 -31.68
C GLN A 203 33.03 -9.21 -32.18
N HIS A 204 33.24 -7.96 -31.74
CA HIS A 204 34.43 -7.16 -32.09
C HIS A 204 35.48 -7.03 -30.96
N MET A 205 35.33 -7.75 -29.86
CA MET A 205 36.39 -7.86 -28.85
C MET A 205 37.23 -9.12 -29.11
N GLN A 206 38.22 -9.00 -30.01
CA GLN A 206 39.35 -9.92 -30.01
C GLN A 206 40.22 -9.65 -28.76
N PRO A 207 40.66 -10.67 -28.02
CA PRO A 207 41.62 -10.48 -26.94
C PRO A 207 43.01 -10.29 -27.57
N VAL A 208 43.59 -9.09 -27.41
CA VAL A 208 45.00 -8.87 -27.71
C VAL A 208 45.81 -9.47 -26.57
N ALA A 209 46.49 -10.58 -26.85
CA ALA A 209 47.55 -11.08 -25.99
C ALA A 209 48.76 -10.14 -26.10
N PHE A 210 49.28 -9.62 -24.99
CA PHE A 210 50.63 -9.10 -24.95
C PHE A 210 51.33 -9.42 -23.64
N GLU A 211 52.60 -9.75 -23.82
CA GLU A 211 53.55 -10.47 -23.01
C GLU A 211 54.46 -9.47 -22.26
N GLY A 212 54.80 -9.78 -21.00
CA GLY A 212 56.04 -9.42 -20.29
C GLY A 212 56.59 -7.97 -20.26
N GLY A 213 56.81 -7.43 -19.04
CA GLY A 213 58.02 -6.62 -18.81
C GLY A 213 58.02 -5.52 -17.72
N HIS A 214 58.48 -5.87 -16.51
CA HIS A 214 59.38 -5.15 -15.56
C HIS A 214 59.31 -3.61 -15.29
N SER A 215 58.99 -3.29 -14.03
CA SER A 215 59.58 -2.31 -13.07
C SER A 215 59.65 -0.80 -13.36
N ALA A 216 59.04 0.01 -12.48
CA ALA A 216 59.72 1.01 -11.60
C ALA A 216 58.71 1.83 -10.76
N PHE A 217 59.07 2.10 -9.50
CA PHE A 217 58.29 2.79 -8.46
C PHE A 217 58.19 4.32 -8.65
N GLY A 218 57.04 4.90 -8.31
CA GLY A 218 56.84 6.34 -8.07
C GLY A 218 55.49 6.62 -7.37
N HIS A 219 55.55 7.17 -6.15
CA HIS A 219 54.46 7.60 -5.24
C HIS A 219 53.65 8.79 -5.85
N ALA A 220 52.38 9.16 -5.57
CA ALA A 220 51.25 8.84 -4.66
C ALA A 220 50.01 9.67 -5.15
N PRO A 221 48.82 9.72 -4.49
CA PRO A 221 48.14 8.78 -3.62
C PRO A 221 46.80 8.27 -4.23
N ALA A 222 46.45 7.03 -3.93
CA ALA A 222 45.16 6.42 -4.29
C ALA A 222 44.09 6.68 -3.22
N ALA A 223 42.87 7.00 -3.70
CA ALA A 223 41.66 6.89 -2.91
C ALA A 223 41.40 5.43 -2.49
N PRO A 224 40.90 5.14 -1.28
CA PRO A 224 40.66 3.76 -0.86
C PRO A 224 39.39 3.23 -1.51
N TYR A 225 39.56 2.42 -2.56
CA TYR A 225 38.57 1.44 -3.00
C TYR A 225 38.78 0.14 -2.21
N MET A 226 37.65 -0.48 -1.86
CA MET A 226 37.51 -1.69 -1.05
C MET A 226 38.33 -2.86 -1.59
N ASN A 227 39.25 -3.39 -0.77
CA ASN A 227 39.94 -4.64 -1.03
C ASN A 227 39.08 -5.81 -0.54
N ILE A 228 38.47 -6.55 -1.47
CA ILE A 228 37.87 -7.87 -1.21
C ILE A 228 38.79 -8.90 -1.86
N THR A 229 39.75 -9.40 -1.11
CA THR A 229 40.45 -10.64 -1.42
C THR A 229 40.39 -11.54 -0.20
N ASP A 230 39.27 -12.23 -0.03
CA ASP A 230 39.28 -13.57 0.55
C ASP A 230 37.97 -14.28 0.20
N MET A 231 37.99 -15.61 0.19
CA MET A 231 36.94 -16.56 -0.19
C MET A 231 37.08 -17.13 -1.61
N THR A 232 38.15 -17.88 -1.80
CA THR A 232 38.09 -19.12 -2.59
C THR A 232 37.10 -20.09 -1.93
N GLY A 233 35.83 -20.03 -2.34
CA GLY A 233 34.81 -21.05 -2.08
C GLY A 233 34.49 -21.82 -3.36
N PRO A 234 34.16 -23.12 -3.29
CA PRO A 234 33.83 -23.92 -4.48
C PRO A 234 32.58 -23.37 -5.18
N PRO A 235 32.46 -23.54 -6.52
CA PRO A 235 31.31 -23.02 -7.27
C PRO A 235 30.00 -23.64 -6.77
N PRO A 236 28.89 -22.90 -6.80
CA PRO A 236 27.60 -23.43 -6.39
C PRO A 236 27.18 -24.59 -7.29
N VAL A 237 26.84 -25.71 -6.65
CA VAL A 237 26.16 -26.84 -7.29
C VAL A 237 24.70 -26.45 -7.50
N GLU A 238 24.23 -26.54 -8.74
CA GLU A 238 22.81 -26.41 -9.12
C GLU A 238 21.97 -27.40 -8.29
N LEU A 239 20.94 -26.90 -7.58
CA LEU A 239 19.92 -27.77 -7.00
C LEU A 239 18.94 -28.15 -8.10
N GLU A 240 18.96 -29.43 -8.50
CA GLU A 240 18.02 -30.00 -9.45
C GLU A 240 16.59 -29.96 -8.90
N HIS A 241 15.83 -28.91 -9.24
CA HIS A 241 14.43 -28.79 -8.86
C HIS A 241 13.56 -29.61 -9.82
N ARG A 242 13.53 -30.93 -9.61
CA ARG A 242 12.55 -31.82 -10.22
C ARG A 242 11.49 -32.18 -9.18
N GLN A 243 10.49 -31.33 -9.00
CA GLN A 243 9.23 -31.72 -8.40
C GLN A 243 8.10 -31.59 -9.44
N PRO A 244 7.35 -32.68 -9.72
CA PRO A 244 6.21 -32.62 -10.62
C PRO A 244 5.07 -31.82 -9.98
N VAL A 245 4.44 -31.00 -10.80
CA VAL A 245 3.23 -30.24 -10.49
C VAL A 245 2.12 -31.21 -10.09
N SER A 246 1.54 -31.04 -8.90
CA SER A 246 0.32 -31.75 -8.50
C SER A 246 -0.86 -31.15 -9.25
N GLU A 247 -1.30 -31.82 -10.31
CA GLU A 247 -2.57 -31.56 -10.98
C GLU A 247 -3.73 -31.85 -10.01
N LEU A 248 -4.54 -30.83 -9.77
CA LEU A 248 -5.76 -30.86 -8.97
C LEU A 248 -6.82 -31.69 -9.72
N MET A 249 -7.03 -32.95 -9.33
CA MET A 249 -8.09 -33.78 -9.91
C MET A 249 -9.47 -33.26 -9.47
N GLY A 250 -10.07 -32.43 -10.32
CA GLY A 250 -11.52 -32.25 -10.35
C GLY A 250 -12.18 -33.56 -10.80
N LYS A 251 -13.06 -34.11 -9.96
CA LYS A 251 -13.87 -35.28 -10.31
C LYS A 251 -15.33 -35.00 -10.01
N ASP A 252 -15.95 -34.29 -10.95
CA ASP A 252 -17.39 -34.33 -11.19
C ASP A 252 -17.63 -34.95 -12.58
N ALA A 253 -18.26 -36.13 -12.61
CA ALA A 253 -19.09 -36.57 -13.74
C ALA A 253 -19.93 -37.81 -13.37
N ARG A 254 -21.22 -37.55 -13.10
CA ARG A 254 -22.44 -38.33 -13.39
C ARG A 254 -22.30 -39.81 -13.80
N ARG A 255 -23.08 -40.67 -13.12
CA ARG A 255 -24.21 -41.39 -13.73
C ARG A 255 -25.26 -41.75 -12.68
#